data_AF-A0A7Y4KU19-F1
#
_entry.id   AF-A0A7Y4KU19-F1
#
_cell.length_a   1.000
_cell.length_b   1.000
_cell.length_c   1.000
_cell.angle_alpha   90.00
_cell.angle_beta   90.00
_cell.angle_gamma   90.00
#
_symmetry.space_group_name_H-M   'P 1'
#
loop_
_entity.id
_entity.type
_entity.pdbx_description
1 polymer ?
#
loop_
_entity_poly.entity_id
_entity_poly.type
_entity_poly.pdbx_seq_one_letter_code
_entity_poly.pdbx_strand_id
1 'polypeptide(L)'
;MVCPRCNSDVPEVSRYCHHCGNDLRSGDTERKKAYAARPDEPVASFRLVSTIMPQGSGKQPYTYKVALGVALALTVLTAALGALPVAIMIAAFAIPIVYILYLYDVNLWEDEPIPVVAAAFVLVGVLAAVFTWLWSDKLSLSTLTIGAQDVGPSGRDLLILLLLVPVVSELIRQIGPLYLASRPRYDDLMDGFTFGVVAGVGFACFETLVLHWGWISGGFAGPGNGAGTWISIVVLHGFIKPLIYGSATGLAGAEFSGLGAGYDGFTPRWVAGVLQAIAINALFQGGVYLLGFVGGHGSTIGAVLGVVWGLLLLGALIIRVRTVLHKGLLEAALESAARGGSNHASGDLAFCSRCEMPLLPHSDFCSACGNSVRAVPKSARGVTAPAAAGGYDATTGETQA
;
A
#
# COMPACT_ATOMS: atom_id res chain seq x y z
N MET A 1 -35.45 10.58 -5.32
CA MET A 1 -35.68 9.26 -4.68
C MET A 1 -34.90 9.18 -3.38
N VAL A 2 -35.30 8.33 -2.41
CA VAL A 2 -34.62 8.21 -1.11
C VAL A 2 -33.69 6.99 -1.12
N CYS A 3 -32.46 7.15 -0.62
CA CYS A 3 -31.53 6.03 -0.51
C CYS A 3 -31.96 5.05 0.60
N PRO A 4 -32.11 3.74 0.34
CA PRO A 4 -32.58 2.77 1.34
C PRO A 4 -31.60 2.52 2.50
N ARG A 5 -30.33 2.93 2.36
CA ARG A 5 -29.28 2.67 3.35
C ARG A 5 -29.06 3.82 4.33
N CYS A 6 -29.14 5.06 3.85
CA CYS A 6 -28.85 6.26 4.66
C CYS A 6 -30.00 7.28 4.69
N ASN A 7 -31.13 6.99 4.04
CA ASN A 7 -32.29 7.87 3.91
C ASN A 7 -32.01 9.28 3.35
N SER A 8 -30.86 9.48 2.70
CA SER A 8 -30.59 10.74 2.02
C SER A 8 -31.39 10.86 0.72
N ASP A 9 -31.81 12.08 0.38
CA ASP A 9 -32.36 12.38 -0.93
C ASP A 9 -31.29 12.27 -2.01
N VAL A 10 -31.57 11.51 -3.07
CA VAL A 10 -30.67 11.33 -4.20
C VAL A 10 -31.39 11.56 -5.53
N PRO A 11 -30.71 12.11 -6.55
CA PRO A 11 -31.29 12.29 -7.88
C PRO A 11 -31.72 10.96 -8.49
N GLU A 12 -32.83 10.92 -9.23
CA GLU A 12 -33.37 9.67 -9.80
C GLU A 12 -32.45 9.02 -10.84
N VAL A 13 -31.63 9.83 -11.51
CA VAL A 13 -30.65 9.35 -12.50
C VAL A 13 -29.40 8.75 -11.86
N SER A 14 -29.20 8.90 -10.55
CA SER A 14 -28.00 8.43 -9.86
C SER A 14 -27.92 6.90 -9.85
N ARG A 15 -26.73 6.37 -10.12
CA ARG A 15 -26.46 4.93 -9.99
C ARG A 15 -26.03 4.58 -8.58
N TYR A 16 -25.26 5.48 -7.95
CA TYR A 16 -24.79 5.34 -6.58
C TYR A 16 -25.32 6.50 -5.73
N CYS A 17 -25.61 6.23 -4.46
CA CYS A 17 -25.84 7.27 -3.48
C CYS A 17 -24.55 8.08 -3.26
N HIS A 18 -24.64 9.40 -3.39
CA HIS A 18 -23.49 10.29 -3.27
C HIS A 18 -23.01 10.50 -1.83
N HIS A 19 -23.85 10.17 -0.83
CA HIS A 19 -23.47 10.18 0.59
C HIS A 19 -22.91 8.83 1.04
N CYS A 20 -23.68 7.75 0.99
CA CYS A 20 -23.22 6.46 1.55
C CYS A 20 -22.58 5.48 0.54
N GLY A 21 -22.57 5.81 -0.76
CA GLY A 21 -21.97 4.96 -1.80
C GLY A 21 -22.75 3.70 -2.18
N ASN A 22 -23.98 3.53 -1.66
CA ASN A 22 -24.86 2.40 -1.97
C ASN A 22 -25.22 2.38 -3.46
N ASP A 23 -25.15 1.20 -4.09
CA ASP A 23 -25.64 1.01 -5.47
C ASP A 23 -27.17 1.00 -5.46
N LEU A 24 -27.79 1.94 -6.18
CA LEU A 24 -29.24 2.11 -6.22
C LEU A 24 -29.90 1.24 -7.28
N ARG A 25 -29.12 0.66 -8.21
CA ARG A 25 -29.60 -0.23 -9.27
C ARG A 25 -29.40 -1.71 -8.95
N SER A 26 -28.61 -2.01 -7.93
CA SER A 26 -28.31 -3.36 -7.46
C SER A 26 -28.90 -3.58 -6.07
N GLY A 27 -29.39 -4.80 -5.79
CA GLY A 27 -29.77 -5.21 -4.43
C GLY A 27 -28.57 -5.53 -3.51
N ASP A 28 -27.34 -5.44 -4.02
CA ASP A 28 -26.11 -5.71 -3.28
C ASP A 28 -25.67 -4.50 -2.42
N THR A 29 -26.17 -4.43 -1.20
CA THR A 29 -25.86 -3.37 -0.23
C THR A 29 -24.38 -3.35 0.19
N GLU A 30 -23.70 -4.49 0.12
CA GLU A 30 -22.26 -4.62 0.41
C GLU A 30 -21.39 -4.25 -0.79
N ARG A 31 -21.98 -4.00 -1.96
CA ARG A 31 -21.29 -3.51 -3.17
C ARG A 31 -20.06 -4.36 -3.54
N LYS A 32 -20.15 -5.70 -3.41
CA LYS A 32 -19.02 -6.64 -3.58
C LYS A 32 -18.38 -6.59 -4.95
N LYS A 33 -19.17 -6.24 -5.97
CA LYS A 33 -18.75 -6.19 -7.37
C LYS A 33 -18.10 -4.85 -7.76
N ALA A 34 -18.17 -3.82 -6.92
CA ALA A 34 -17.63 -2.50 -7.22
C ALA A 34 -16.85 -1.96 -6.02
N TYR A 35 -15.53 -2.10 -6.05
CA TYR A 35 -14.66 -1.63 -4.98
C TYR A 35 -14.79 -0.10 -4.80
N ALA A 36 -14.81 0.38 -3.55
CA ALA A 36 -15.12 1.78 -3.22
C ALA A 36 -14.09 2.77 -3.80
N ALA A 37 -12.81 2.43 -3.71
CA ALA A 37 -11.72 3.21 -4.29
C ALA A 37 -11.56 2.99 -5.81
N ARG A 38 -12.14 1.92 -6.36
CA ARG A 38 -12.03 1.58 -7.78
C ARG A 38 -13.25 0.78 -8.29
N PRO A 39 -14.36 1.46 -8.65
CA PRO A 39 -15.65 0.81 -8.97
C PRO A 39 -15.70 -0.22 -10.11
N ASP A 40 -14.74 -0.19 -11.05
CA ASP A 40 -14.60 -1.16 -12.17
C ASP A 40 -14.05 -2.52 -11.73
N GLU A 41 -13.52 -2.62 -10.51
CA GLU A 41 -12.94 -3.84 -9.98
C GLU A 41 -13.79 -4.42 -8.85
N PRO A 42 -13.97 -5.75 -8.76
CA PRO A 42 -14.62 -6.36 -7.61
C PRO A 42 -13.72 -6.28 -6.38
N VAL A 43 -14.33 -6.28 -5.19
CA VAL A 43 -13.62 -6.19 -3.90
C VAL A 43 -12.65 -7.37 -3.73
N ALA A 44 -13.09 -8.58 -4.06
CA ALA A 44 -12.25 -9.78 -4.07
C ALA A 44 -11.52 -9.93 -5.42
N SER A 45 -10.44 -9.17 -5.63
CA SER A 45 -9.58 -9.33 -6.81
C SER A 45 -8.10 -9.15 -6.50
N PHE A 46 -7.26 -9.85 -7.27
CA PHE A 46 -5.79 -9.87 -7.12
C PHE A 46 -5.09 -8.69 -7.83
N ARG A 47 -5.75 -7.53 -7.91
CA ARG A 47 -5.22 -6.37 -8.63
C ARG A 47 -4.25 -5.59 -7.72
N LEU A 48 -2.99 -6.00 -7.72
CA LEU A 48 -1.93 -5.51 -6.83
C LEU A 48 -1.85 -3.97 -6.76
N VAL A 49 -1.70 -3.31 -7.92
CA VAL A 49 -1.45 -1.86 -8.00
C VAL A 49 -2.62 -1.06 -7.44
N SER A 50 -3.87 -1.37 -7.80
CA SER A 50 -5.03 -0.64 -7.27
C SER A 50 -5.31 -0.89 -5.78
N THR A 51 -4.70 -1.93 -5.19
CA THR A 51 -4.80 -2.18 -3.74
C THR A 51 -3.79 -1.37 -2.95
N ILE A 52 -2.53 -1.38 -3.39
CA ILE A 52 -1.41 -0.76 -2.67
C ILE A 52 -1.31 0.74 -2.97
N MET A 53 -1.79 1.14 -4.15
CA MET A 53 -1.82 2.53 -4.64
C MET A 53 -3.28 2.96 -4.90
N PRO A 54 -4.13 3.01 -3.86
CA PRO A 54 -5.57 3.20 -4.02
C PRO A 54 -5.92 4.59 -4.60
N GLN A 55 -5.15 5.63 -4.28
CA GLN A 55 -5.48 7.01 -4.63
C GLN A 55 -5.04 7.45 -6.05
N GLY A 56 -4.06 6.76 -6.65
CA GLY A 56 -3.56 7.07 -8.00
C GLY A 56 -4.27 6.32 -9.13
N SER A 57 -5.29 5.53 -8.79
CA SER A 57 -5.91 4.59 -9.73
C SER A 57 -6.74 5.25 -10.84
N GLY A 58 -7.02 6.56 -10.72
CA GLY A 58 -7.85 7.34 -11.64
C GLY A 58 -7.15 7.85 -12.90
N LYS A 59 -5.85 8.17 -12.86
CA LYS A 59 -5.17 8.84 -13.99
C LYS A 59 -4.16 7.97 -14.74
N GLN A 60 -3.31 7.16 -14.09
CA GLN A 60 -2.28 6.36 -14.82
C GLN A 60 -1.85 5.04 -14.13
N PRO A 61 -2.73 4.03 -13.95
CA PRO A 61 -2.34 2.75 -13.36
C PRO A 61 -1.45 1.89 -14.27
N TYR A 62 -1.29 2.22 -15.56
CA TYR A 62 -0.47 1.45 -16.49
C TYR A 62 1.02 1.74 -16.33
N THR A 63 1.41 2.99 -16.10
CA THR A 63 2.83 3.41 -15.98
C THR A 63 3.54 2.66 -14.85
N TYR A 64 2.95 2.60 -13.65
CA TYR A 64 3.55 1.87 -12.53
C TYR A 64 3.63 0.37 -12.76
N LYS A 65 2.64 -0.22 -13.45
CA LYS A 65 2.66 -1.65 -13.82
C LYS A 65 3.82 -1.95 -14.76
N VAL A 66 4.03 -1.10 -15.76
CA VAL A 66 5.15 -1.22 -16.70
C VAL A 66 6.47 -1.03 -15.97
N ALA A 67 6.61 -0.01 -15.12
CA ALA A 67 7.82 0.25 -14.35
C ALA A 67 8.20 -0.95 -13.46
N LEU A 68 7.24 -1.52 -12.73
CA LEU A 68 7.46 -2.71 -11.91
C LEU A 68 7.76 -3.94 -12.76
N GLY A 69 7.10 -4.11 -13.91
CA GLY A 69 7.36 -5.20 -14.85
C GLY A 69 8.78 -5.14 -15.43
N VAL A 70 9.23 -3.95 -15.82
CA VAL A 70 10.60 -3.71 -16.31
C VAL A 70 11.62 -3.95 -15.20
N ALA A 71 11.40 -3.43 -13.98
CA ALA A 71 12.30 -3.65 -12.85
C ALA A 71 12.41 -5.15 -12.50
N LEU A 72 11.29 -5.87 -12.51
CA LEU A 72 11.28 -7.33 -12.29
C LEU A 72 12.04 -8.05 -13.40
N ALA A 73 11.80 -7.71 -14.66
CA ALA A 73 12.50 -8.32 -15.79
C ALA A 73 14.01 -8.09 -15.73
N LEU A 74 14.45 -6.85 -15.44
CA LEU A 74 15.87 -6.51 -15.26
C LEU A 74 16.49 -7.26 -14.08
N THR A 75 15.76 -7.39 -12.98
CA THR A 75 16.19 -8.16 -11.81
C THR A 75 16.41 -9.63 -12.16
N VAL A 76 15.44 -10.25 -12.83
CA VAL A 76 15.52 -11.66 -13.25
C VAL A 76 16.68 -11.86 -14.23
N LEU A 77 16.84 -10.96 -15.20
CA LEU A 77 17.93 -11.02 -16.17
C LEU A 77 19.30 -10.91 -15.50
N THR A 78 19.50 -9.92 -14.64
CA THR A 78 20.78 -9.70 -13.94
C THR A 78 21.09 -10.84 -12.96
N ALA A 79 20.08 -11.37 -12.26
CA ALA A 79 20.22 -12.55 -11.42
C ALA A 79 20.59 -13.80 -12.23
N ALA A 80 19.95 -14.02 -13.39
CA ALA A 80 20.26 -15.13 -14.28
C ALA A 80 21.70 -15.09 -14.80
N LEU A 81 22.21 -13.87 -15.06
CA LEU A 81 23.59 -13.65 -15.49
C LEU A 81 24.62 -13.73 -14.34
N GLY A 82 24.18 -13.90 -13.09
CA GLY A 82 25.08 -13.92 -11.93
C GLY A 82 25.60 -12.55 -11.49
N ALA A 83 25.00 -11.45 -11.99
CA ALA A 83 25.27 -10.09 -11.54
C ALA A 83 24.51 -9.78 -10.24
N LEU A 84 24.78 -10.56 -9.18
CA LEU A 84 24.05 -10.48 -7.90
C LEU A 84 24.04 -9.08 -7.26
N PRO A 85 25.14 -8.30 -7.22
CA PRO A 85 25.09 -6.95 -6.69
C PRO A 85 24.06 -6.08 -7.42
N VAL A 86 24.04 -6.15 -8.75
CA VAL A 86 23.12 -5.36 -9.58
C VAL A 86 21.69 -5.85 -9.39
N ALA A 87 21.47 -7.16 -9.40
CA ALA A 87 20.16 -7.77 -9.21
C ALA A 87 19.54 -7.38 -7.86
N ILE A 88 20.31 -7.47 -6.77
CA ILE A 88 19.85 -7.10 -5.44
C ILE A 88 19.57 -5.61 -5.35
N MET A 89 20.41 -4.75 -5.91
CA MET A 89 20.18 -3.30 -5.88
C MET A 89 18.91 -2.92 -6.64
N ILE A 90 18.69 -3.47 -7.84
CA ILE A 90 17.44 -3.23 -8.58
C ILE A 90 16.26 -3.73 -7.75
N ALA A 91 16.31 -4.95 -7.23
CA ALA A 91 15.21 -5.56 -6.51
C ALA A 91 14.90 -4.84 -5.18
N ALA A 92 15.92 -4.44 -4.41
CA ALA A 92 15.74 -3.76 -3.14
C ALA A 92 15.11 -2.37 -3.30
N PHE A 93 15.43 -1.65 -4.39
CA PHE A 93 14.95 -0.30 -4.61
C PHE A 93 13.73 -0.19 -5.54
N ALA A 94 13.39 -1.23 -6.32
CA ALA A 94 12.28 -1.20 -7.27
C ALA A 94 10.94 -0.79 -6.63
N ILE A 95 10.54 -1.47 -5.56
CA ILE A 95 9.25 -1.20 -4.88
C ILE A 95 9.28 0.16 -4.16
N PRO A 96 10.30 0.49 -3.34
CA PRO A 96 10.43 1.82 -2.73
C PRO A 96 10.36 2.98 -3.73
N ILE A 97 11.13 2.91 -4.83
CA ILE A 97 11.18 3.99 -5.82
C ILE A 97 9.81 4.17 -6.48
N VAL A 98 9.19 3.09 -6.94
CA VAL A 98 7.85 3.19 -7.56
C VAL A 98 6.82 3.74 -6.55
N TYR A 99 6.93 3.38 -5.27
CA TYR A 99 6.05 3.91 -4.25
C TYR A 99 6.28 5.41 -3.98
N ILE A 100 7.54 5.86 -3.93
CA ILE A 100 7.87 7.29 -3.80
C ILE A 100 7.34 8.08 -5.01
N LEU A 101 7.52 7.57 -6.22
CA LEU A 101 6.96 8.17 -7.44
C LEU A 101 5.43 8.24 -7.39
N TYR A 102 4.78 7.18 -6.92
CA TYR A 102 3.34 7.17 -6.69
C TYR A 102 2.89 8.28 -5.72
N LEU A 103 3.58 8.45 -4.59
CA LEU A 103 3.27 9.50 -3.62
C LEU A 103 3.45 10.90 -4.18
N TYR A 104 4.47 11.07 -5.04
CA TYR A 104 4.72 12.31 -5.75
C TYR A 104 3.60 12.63 -6.74
N ASP A 105 3.23 11.67 -7.59
CA ASP A 105 2.20 11.85 -8.62
C ASP A 105 0.81 12.11 -8.03
N VAL A 106 0.51 11.52 -6.88
CA VAL A 106 -0.74 11.72 -6.16
C VAL A 106 -0.72 13.00 -5.33
N ASN A 107 0.43 13.67 -5.18
CA ASN A 107 0.64 14.83 -4.31
C ASN A 107 -0.06 14.66 -2.95
N LEU A 108 0.12 13.48 -2.32
CA LEU A 108 -0.56 13.13 -1.07
C LEU A 108 -0.16 14.07 0.08
N TRP A 109 0.98 14.73 -0.05
CA TRP A 109 1.63 15.54 0.98
C TRP A 109 1.63 17.04 0.62
N GLU A 110 0.52 17.54 0.08
CA GLU A 110 0.24 18.96 -0.23
C GLU A 110 1.40 19.93 0.05
N ASP A 111 2.15 20.29 -0.99
CA ASP A 111 3.19 21.35 -1.07
C ASP A 111 4.31 21.37 -0.01
N GLU A 112 4.38 20.40 0.90
CA GLU A 112 5.54 20.17 1.79
C GLU A 112 6.31 18.92 1.37
N PRO A 113 7.65 18.99 1.38
CA PRO A 113 8.42 18.42 0.30
C PRO A 113 8.80 16.98 0.65
N ILE A 114 9.00 16.19 -0.42
CA ILE A 114 9.74 14.92 -0.49
C ILE A 114 10.67 14.62 0.72
N PRO A 115 11.49 15.56 1.27
CA PRO A 115 12.21 15.43 2.53
C PRO A 115 11.48 14.83 3.72
N VAL A 116 10.20 15.08 3.98
CA VAL A 116 9.53 14.47 5.16
C VAL A 116 9.35 12.97 4.95
N VAL A 117 8.91 12.58 3.76
CA VAL A 117 8.75 11.17 3.37
C VAL A 117 10.12 10.49 3.28
N ALA A 118 11.09 11.16 2.67
CA ALA A 118 12.46 10.68 2.57
C ALA A 118 13.10 10.54 3.97
N ALA A 119 12.87 11.48 4.88
CA ALA A 119 13.35 11.40 6.26
C ALA A 119 12.68 10.27 7.02
N ALA A 120 11.37 10.07 6.87
CA ALA A 120 10.68 8.93 7.49
C ALA A 120 11.18 7.59 6.93
N PHE A 121 11.35 7.51 5.60
CA PHE A 121 11.90 6.34 4.92
C PHE A 121 13.33 6.04 5.37
N VAL A 122 14.20 7.07 5.44
CA VAL A 122 15.58 6.95 5.89
C VAL A 122 15.65 6.60 7.38
N LEU A 123 14.82 7.21 8.23
CA LEU A 123 14.77 6.90 9.66
C LEU A 123 14.40 5.44 9.89
N VAL A 124 13.28 4.98 9.30
CA VAL A 124 12.86 3.58 9.39
C VAL A 124 13.92 2.67 8.77
N GLY A 125 14.53 3.09 7.67
CA GLY A 125 15.62 2.36 7.01
C GLY A 125 16.86 2.17 7.86
N VAL A 126 17.32 3.22 8.55
CA VAL A 126 18.46 3.16 9.47
C VAL A 126 18.12 2.29 10.68
N LEU A 127 16.93 2.45 11.26
CA LEU A 127 16.49 1.60 12.37
C LEU A 127 16.39 0.12 11.95
N ALA A 128 15.88 -0.14 10.75
CA ALA A 128 15.85 -1.47 10.16
C ALA A 128 17.27 -2.02 9.97
N ALA A 129 18.17 -1.24 9.36
CA ALA A 129 19.54 -1.67 9.13
C ALA A 129 20.29 -1.99 10.42
N VAL A 130 20.17 -1.15 11.45
CA VAL A 130 20.78 -1.36 12.77
C VAL A 130 20.20 -2.59 13.44
N PHE A 131 18.87 -2.73 13.46
CA PHE A 131 18.23 -3.90 14.05
C PHE A 131 18.62 -5.18 13.32
N THR A 132 18.57 -5.17 11.99
CA THR A 132 18.96 -6.30 11.14
C THR A 132 20.42 -6.68 11.33
N TRP A 133 21.32 -5.71 11.41
CA TRP A 133 22.73 -5.97 11.71
C TRP A 133 22.90 -6.59 13.10
N LEU A 134 22.23 -6.05 14.12
CA LEU A 134 22.31 -6.58 15.49
C LEU A 134 21.86 -8.04 15.57
N TRP A 135 20.70 -8.39 15.02
CA TRP A 135 20.22 -9.77 15.13
C TRP A 135 20.94 -10.72 14.15
N SER A 136 21.39 -10.26 12.99
CA SER A 136 22.12 -11.13 12.05
C SER A 136 23.56 -11.41 12.46
N ASP A 137 24.30 -10.40 12.91
CA ASP A 137 25.70 -10.53 13.35
C ASP A 137 25.79 -11.13 14.76
N LYS A 138 25.05 -10.59 15.74
CA LYS A 138 25.22 -10.99 17.15
C LYS A 138 24.50 -12.26 17.52
N LEU A 139 23.39 -12.61 16.85
CA LEU A 139 22.68 -13.85 17.10
C LEU A 139 23.02 -14.94 16.07
N SER A 140 23.99 -14.68 15.17
CA SER A 140 24.45 -15.57 14.09
C SER A 140 23.30 -16.15 13.27
N LEU A 141 22.26 -15.35 13.04
CA LEU A 141 21.04 -15.74 12.37
C LEU A 141 20.92 -14.94 11.10
N SER A 142 21.19 -15.54 9.96
CA SER A 142 20.96 -14.85 8.69
C SER A 142 19.81 -15.53 7.96
N THR A 143 18.97 -14.74 7.29
CA THR A 143 18.17 -15.32 6.20
C THR A 143 19.01 -15.57 4.94
N LEU A 144 20.29 -15.19 4.93
CA LEU A 144 21.26 -15.68 3.92
C LEU A 144 21.49 -17.18 4.07
N THR A 145 21.30 -17.69 5.30
CA THR A 145 21.39 -19.09 5.67
C THR A 145 20.02 -19.74 5.68
N ILE A 146 19.21 -19.52 4.63
CA ILE A 146 18.12 -20.45 4.30
C ILE A 146 18.76 -21.83 4.09
N GLY A 147 18.75 -22.63 5.15
CA GLY A 147 19.33 -23.97 5.18
C GLY A 147 20.85 -24.06 5.28
N ALA A 148 21.61 -23.06 5.79
CA ALA A 148 23.07 -23.24 5.96
C ALA A 148 23.49 -23.86 7.30
N GLN A 149 22.54 -24.24 8.15
CA GLN A 149 22.82 -25.09 9.30
C GLN A 149 22.67 -26.55 8.83
N ASP A 150 23.71 -27.37 9.02
CA ASP A 150 23.71 -28.82 8.75
C ASP A 150 22.76 -29.60 9.69
N VAL A 151 22.22 -28.92 10.70
CA VAL A 151 21.26 -29.43 11.67
C VAL A 151 19.90 -28.83 11.31
N GLY A 152 18.84 -29.66 11.30
CA GLY A 152 17.48 -29.26 10.95
C GLY A 152 16.92 -28.09 11.78
N PRO A 153 15.64 -27.70 11.59
CA PRO A 153 15.10 -26.46 12.15
C PRO A 153 15.32 -26.40 13.67
N SER A 154 16.10 -25.42 14.13
CA SER A 154 16.37 -25.24 15.55
C SER A 154 15.24 -24.47 16.25
N GLY A 155 14.91 -24.86 17.48
CA GLY A 155 13.88 -24.18 18.27
C GLY A 155 14.24 -22.73 18.60
N ARG A 156 15.55 -22.44 18.76
CA ARG A 156 16.07 -21.08 18.96
C ARG A 156 15.81 -20.20 17.75
N ASP A 157 16.09 -20.70 16.54
CA ASP A 157 15.91 -19.94 15.30
C ASP A 157 14.43 -19.69 15.03
N LEU A 158 13.57 -20.67 15.31
CA LEU A 158 12.12 -20.50 15.24
C LEU A 158 11.63 -19.44 16.23
N LEU A 159 12.10 -19.43 17.48
CA LEU A 159 11.70 -18.40 18.44
C LEU A 159 12.13 -17.00 17.97
N ILE A 160 13.33 -16.87 17.40
CA ILE A 160 13.81 -15.57 16.92
C ILE A 160 13.03 -15.13 15.68
N LEU A 161 12.83 -16.01 14.69
CA LEU A 161 12.17 -15.68 13.42
C LEU A 161 10.64 -15.56 13.51
N LEU A 162 9.99 -16.25 14.45
CA LEU A 162 8.53 -16.21 14.60
C LEU A 162 8.07 -15.24 15.70
N LEU A 163 8.92 -14.89 16.66
CA LEU A 163 8.56 -14.00 17.75
C LEU A 163 9.42 -12.72 17.77
N LEU A 164 10.73 -12.84 18.02
CA LEU A 164 11.57 -11.65 18.26
C LEU A 164 11.60 -10.72 17.05
N VAL A 165 11.96 -11.24 15.87
CA VAL A 165 12.11 -10.45 14.65
C VAL A 165 10.78 -9.85 14.21
N PRO A 166 9.67 -10.61 14.05
CA PRO A 166 8.39 -10.02 13.64
C PRO A 166 7.86 -8.96 14.60
N VAL A 167 7.98 -9.18 15.92
CA VAL A 167 7.50 -8.23 16.93
C VAL A 167 8.32 -6.94 16.88
N VAL A 168 9.65 -7.03 17.02
CA VAL A 168 10.49 -5.83 17.08
C VAL A 168 10.48 -5.08 15.76
N SER A 169 10.50 -5.80 14.63
CA SER A 169 10.43 -5.17 13.30
C SER A 169 9.12 -4.42 13.11
N GLU A 170 7.99 -4.97 13.58
CA GLU A 170 6.72 -4.28 13.47
C GLU A 170 6.67 -3.04 14.35
N LEU A 171 7.17 -3.13 15.59
CA LEU A 171 7.24 -1.98 16.48
C LEU A 171 8.09 -0.84 15.89
N ILE A 172 9.23 -1.16 15.27
CA ILE A 172 10.06 -0.17 14.55
C ILE A 172 9.28 0.46 13.39
N ARG A 173 8.59 -0.35 12.59
CA ARG A 173 7.81 0.11 11.43
C ARG A 173 6.65 1.01 11.82
N GLN A 174 6.10 0.89 13.04
CA GLN A 174 5.01 1.75 13.50
C GLN A 174 5.47 3.18 13.88
N ILE A 175 6.76 3.41 14.18
CA ILE A 175 7.25 4.72 14.65
C ILE A 175 6.94 5.84 13.64
N GLY A 176 7.27 5.64 12.37
CA GLY A 176 7.04 6.64 11.31
C GLY A 176 5.54 6.93 11.07
N PRO A 177 4.72 5.91 10.81
CA PRO A 177 3.28 6.06 10.61
C PRO A 177 2.57 6.72 11.79
N LEU A 178 2.86 6.30 13.03
CA LEU A 178 2.26 6.89 14.23
C LEU A 178 2.60 8.38 14.36
N TYR A 179 3.86 8.75 14.13
CA TYR A 179 4.29 10.14 14.19
C TYR A 179 3.58 11.00 13.13
N LEU A 180 3.47 10.51 11.89
CA LEU A 180 2.86 11.26 10.80
C LEU A 180 1.33 11.31 10.93
N ALA A 181 0.69 10.18 11.23
CA ALA A 181 -0.76 10.08 11.40
C ALA A 181 -1.30 10.83 12.62
N SER A 182 -0.44 11.14 13.61
CA SER A 182 -0.83 11.98 14.76
C SER A 182 -1.02 13.46 14.40
N ARG A 183 -0.64 13.88 13.18
CA ARG A 183 -0.77 15.29 12.77
C ARG A 183 -2.19 15.57 12.28
N PRO A 184 -2.81 16.70 12.66
CA PRO A 184 -4.17 17.07 12.26
C PRO A 184 -4.40 17.14 10.74
N ARG A 185 -3.33 17.32 9.95
CA ARG A 185 -3.39 17.36 8.48
C ARG A 185 -3.65 15.98 7.85
N TYR A 186 -3.30 14.90 8.55
CA TYR A 186 -3.35 13.52 8.06
C TYR A 186 -4.35 12.71 8.88
N ASP A 187 -5.62 13.04 8.67
CA ASP A 187 -6.77 12.61 9.46
C ASP A 187 -7.65 11.57 8.75
N ASP A 188 -7.19 10.98 7.63
CA ASP A 188 -7.94 9.99 6.87
C ASP A 188 -7.34 8.58 7.02
N LEU A 189 -8.20 7.55 7.02
CA LEU A 189 -7.84 6.12 6.94
C LEU A 189 -6.77 5.84 5.88
N MET A 190 -6.91 6.47 4.71
CA MET A 190 -6.04 6.27 3.56
C MET A 190 -4.63 6.84 3.77
N ASP A 191 -4.49 7.89 4.56
CA ASP A 191 -3.22 8.53 4.88
C ASP A 191 -2.43 7.60 5.81
N GLY A 192 -3.08 7.10 6.87
CA GLY A 192 -2.51 6.11 7.80
C GLY A 192 -2.09 4.82 7.10
N PHE A 193 -2.93 4.30 6.19
CA PHE A 193 -2.58 3.15 5.36
C PHE A 193 -1.30 3.40 4.57
N THR A 194 -1.25 4.54 3.89
CA THR A 194 -0.13 4.92 3.03
C THR A 194 1.17 5.07 3.81
N PHE A 195 1.15 5.69 4.99
CA PHE A 195 2.34 5.83 5.83
C PHE A 195 2.87 4.48 6.29
N GLY A 196 1.96 3.58 6.69
CA GLY A 196 2.31 2.21 7.04
C GLY A 196 2.94 1.45 5.89
N VAL A 197 2.44 1.62 4.66
CA VAL A 197 3.05 1.02 3.47
C VAL A 197 4.47 1.56 3.24
N VAL A 198 4.68 2.88 3.31
CA VAL A 198 6.04 3.47 3.17
C VAL A 198 7.00 2.88 4.19
N ALA A 199 6.59 2.82 5.45
CA ALA A 199 7.44 2.30 6.52
C ALA A 199 7.77 0.82 6.33
N GLY A 200 6.78 -0.01 5.94
CA GLY A 200 7.00 -1.42 5.67
C GLY A 200 7.89 -1.69 4.45
N VAL A 201 7.68 -0.94 3.36
CA VAL A 201 8.50 -1.01 2.15
C VAL A 201 9.93 -0.54 2.41
N GLY A 202 10.12 0.55 3.16
CA GLY A 202 11.43 1.05 3.56
C GLY A 202 12.18 0.08 4.46
N PHE A 203 11.52 -0.46 5.48
CA PHE A 203 12.11 -1.50 6.33
C PHE A 203 12.59 -2.69 5.49
N ALA A 204 11.74 -3.21 4.61
CA ALA A 204 12.08 -4.36 3.76
C ALA A 204 13.28 -4.08 2.84
N CYS A 205 13.40 -2.85 2.31
CA CYS A 205 14.51 -2.41 1.47
C CYS A 205 15.85 -2.49 2.23
N PHE A 206 15.96 -1.79 3.36
CA PHE A 206 17.20 -1.74 4.15
C PHE A 206 17.54 -3.09 4.79
N GLU A 207 16.53 -3.83 5.24
CA GLU A 207 16.73 -5.20 5.71
C GLU A 207 17.30 -6.09 4.60
N THR A 208 16.80 -5.98 3.35
CA THR A 208 17.36 -6.73 2.21
C THR A 208 18.81 -6.34 1.93
N LEU A 209 19.17 -5.06 2.03
CA LEU A 209 20.54 -4.60 1.83
C LEU A 209 21.51 -5.17 2.88
N VAL A 210 21.12 -5.14 4.15
CA VAL A 210 21.94 -5.68 5.24
C VAL A 210 22.06 -7.20 5.13
N LEU A 211 20.93 -7.88 4.92
CA LEU A 211 20.94 -9.34 4.78
C LEU A 211 21.77 -9.76 3.59
N HIS A 212 21.71 -9.09 2.45
CA HIS A 212 22.43 -9.53 1.24
C HIS A 212 23.75 -8.81 1.00
N TRP A 213 24.31 -8.16 2.03
CA TRP A 213 25.54 -7.37 1.91
C TRP A 213 26.71 -8.17 1.31
N GLY A 214 26.86 -9.44 1.71
CA GLY A 214 27.91 -10.31 1.17
C GLY A 214 27.81 -10.53 -0.34
N TRP A 215 26.61 -10.63 -0.90
CA TRP A 215 26.40 -10.76 -2.34
C TRP A 215 26.59 -9.42 -3.07
N ILE A 216 26.32 -8.30 -2.40
CA ILE A 216 26.56 -6.95 -2.93
C ILE A 216 28.06 -6.68 -3.01
N SER A 217 28.84 -7.06 -1.99
CA SER A 217 30.30 -6.86 -1.95
C SER A 217 31.10 -7.93 -2.69
N GLY A 218 30.49 -9.09 -3.00
CA GLY A 218 31.17 -10.27 -3.55
C GLY A 218 31.52 -10.22 -5.05
N GLY A 219 31.07 -9.19 -5.77
CA GLY A 219 31.37 -9.02 -7.20
C GLY A 219 30.49 -9.87 -8.14
N PHE A 220 30.94 -10.02 -9.39
CA PHE A 220 30.21 -10.76 -10.43
C PHE A 220 30.46 -12.27 -10.30
N ALA A 221 29.40 -13.04 -10.00
CA ALA A 221 29.49 -14.49 -9.83
C ALA A 221 29.48 -15.26 -11.16
N GLY A 222 29.01 -14.64 -12.25
CA GLY A 222 28.85 -15.27 -13.56
C GLY A 222 27.63 -16.19 -13.66
N PRO A 223 27.19 -16.53 -14.89
CA PRO A 223 26.11 -17.49 -15.08
C PRO A 223 26.53 -18.87 -14.56
N GLY A 224 25.66 -19.53 -13.80
CA GLY A 224 25.95 -20.83 -13.23
C GLY A 224 24.71 -21.59 -12.78
N ASN A 225 24.91 -22.81 -12.29
CA ASN A 225 23.84 -23.73 -11.89
C ASN A 225 22.95 -23.20 -10.74
N GLY A 226 23.38 -22.12 -10.06
CA GLY A 226 22.64 -21.45 -8.99
C GLY A 226 21.62 -20.39 -9.46
N ALA A 227 21.48 -20.14 -10.76
CA ALA A 227 20.62 -19.08 -11.29
C ALA A 227 19.17 -19.15 -10.79
N GLY A 228 18.59 -20.36 -10.71
CA GLY A 228 17.24 -20.55 -10.17
C GLY A 228 17.11 -20.07 -8.72
N THR A 229 18.06 -20.43 -7.86
CA THR A 229 18.08 -20.04 -6.44
C THR A 229 18.24 -18.53 -6.30
N TRP A 230 19.15 -17.91 -7.07
CA TRP A 230 19.36 -16.46 -7.05
C TRP A 230 18.12 -15.69 -7.48
N ILE A 231 17.50 -16.09 -8.60
CA ILE A 231 16.27 -15.47 -9.09
C ILE A 231 15.17 -15.57 -8.02
N SER A 232 14.96 -16.75 -7.45
CA SER A 232 13.94 -16.96 -6.42
C SER A 232 14.17 -16.08 -5.19
N ILE A 233 15.40 -16.01 -4.68
CA ILE A 233 15.72 -15.22 -3.48
C ILE A 233 15.56 -13.72 -3.75
N VAL A 234 16.06 -13.23 -4.88
CA VAL A 234 16.00 -11.80 -5.21
C VAL A 234 14.55 -11.37 -5.49
N VAL A 235 13.74 -12.19 -6.16
CA VAL A 235 12.30 -11.91 -6.35
C VAL A 235 11.54 -11.93 -5.01
N LEU A 236 11.80 -12.92 -4.16
CA LEU A 236 11.16 -13.03 -2.85
C LEU A 236 11.47 -11.83 -1.97
N HIS A 237 12.74 -11.44 -1.85
CA HIS A 237 13.17 -10.38 -0.93
C HIS A 237 13.01 -8.97 -1.50
N GLY A 238 13.08 -8.79 -2.82
CA GLY A 238 12.97 -7.48 -3.46
C GLY A 238 11.57 -7.10 -3.94
N PHE A 239 10.69 -8.08 -4.24
CA PHE A 239 9.33 -7.79 -4.72
C PHE A 239 8.28 -8.26 -3.73
N ILE A 240 8.31 -9.53 -3.31
CA ILE A 240 7.22 -10.09 -2.50
C ILE A 240 7.26 -9.55 -1.06
N LYS A 241 8.42 -9.62 -0.40
CA LYS A 241 8.64 -9.16 0.97
C LYS A 241 8.20 -7.71 1.20
N PRO A 242 8.65 -6.69 0.43
CA PRO A 242 8.23 -5.31 0.65
C PRO A 242 6.72 -5.11 0.45
N LEU A 243 6.08 -5.85 -0.46
CA LEU A 243 4.63 -5.78 -0.64
C LEU A 243 3.87 -6.36 0.56
N ILE A 244 4.38 -7.45 1.16
CA ILE A 244 3.82 -8.04 2.38
C ILE A 244 4.01 -7.10 3.56
N TYR A 245 5.24 -6.66 3.83
CA TYR A 245 5.56 -5.79 4.97
C TYR A 245 4.82 -4.46 4.86
N GLY A 246 4.85 -3.84 3.67
CA GLY A 246 4.11 -2.61 3.40
C GLY A 246 2.61 -2.78 3.62
N SER A 247 1.99 -3.81 3.05
CA SER A 247 0.54 -4.00 3.18
C SER A 247 0.11 -4.34 4.62
N ALA A 248 0.91 -5.13 5.34
CA ALA A 248 0.63 -5.52 6.73
C ALA A 248 0.74 -4.33 7.68
N THR A 249 1.84 -3.59 7.63
CA THR A 249 2.03 -2.36 8.42
C THR A 249 1.05 -1.27 7.98
N GLY A 250 0.72 -1.19 6.70
CA GLY A 250 -0.33 -0.31 6.17
C GLY A 250 -1.68 -0.54 6.84
N LEU A 251 -2.11 -1.78 7.01
CA LEU A 251 -3.37 -2.06 7.72
C LEU A 251 -3.36 -1.58 9.17
N ALA A 252 -2.25 -1.78 9.88
CA ALA A 252 -2.11 -1.28 11.24
C ALA A 252 -2.12 0.26 11.29
N GLY A 253 -1.46 0.92 10.33
CA GLY A 253 -1.49 2.38 10.19
C GLY A 253 -2.89 2.93 9.87
N ALA A 254 -3.66 2.22 9.04
CA ALA A 254 -5.04 2.58 8.74
C ALA A 254 -5.90 2.57 10.01
N GLU A 255 -5.80 1.52 10.84
CA GLU A 255 -6.56 1.42 12.09
C GLU A 255 -6.14 2.46 13.15
N PHE A 256 -4.91 2.99 13.08
CA PHE A 256 -4.50 4.11 13.94
C PHE A 256 -5.15 5.43 13.52
N SER A 257 -5.19 5.71 12.21
CA SER A 257 -5.81 6.92 11.65
C SER A 257 -7.33 6.92 11.76
N GLY A 258 -7.98 5.76 11.85
CA GLY A 258 -9.43 5.69 12.03
C GLY A 258 -10.24 6.03 10.78
N LEU A 259 -11.57 6.12 10.94
CA LEU A 259 -12.54 6.25 9.84
C LEU A 259 -13.03 7.70 9.60
N GLY A 260 -12.90 8.58 10.58
CA GLY A 260 -13.48 9.93 10.59
C GLY A 260 -12.42 11.05 10.58
N ALA A 261 -12.88 12.31 10.71
CA ALA A 261 -11.98 13.44 10.91
C ALA A 261 -11.35 13.38 12.31
N GLY A 262 -10.04 13.18 12.35
CA GLY A 262 -9.24 12.95 13.56
C GLY A 262 -8.76 11.51 13.67
N TYR A 263 -7.58 11.30 14.26
CA TYR A 263 -7.03 9.95 14.43
C TYR A 263 -7.63 9.24 15.65
N ASP A 264 -8.04 7.98 15.49
CA ASP A 264 -8.58 7.14 16.58
C ASP A 264 -7.52 6.84 17.66
N GLY A 265 -6.24 6.75 17.25
CA GLY A 265 -5.12 6.56 18.15
C GLY A 265 -4.94 5.10 18.62
N PHE A 266 -4.53 4.93 19.88
CA PHE A 266 -4.22 3.62 20.48
C PHE A 266 -5.50 2.85 20.89
N THR A 267 -6.32 2.49 19.91
CA THR A 267 -7.56 1.73 20.13
C THR A 267 -7.33 0.21 20.09
N PRO A 268 -8.28 -0.60 20.57
CA PRO A 268 -8.23 -2.06 20.38
C PRO A 268 -8.16 -2.47 18.90
N ARG A 269 -8.69 -1.63 17.99
CA ARG A 269 -8.59 -1.84 16.53
C ARG A 269 -7.15 -1.70 16.05
N TRP A 270 -6.44 -0.66 16.51
CA TRP A 270 -5.02 -0.50 16.23
C TRP A 270 -4.20 -1.69 16.76
N VAL A 271 -4.44 -2.11 18.01
CA VAL A 271 -3.74 -3.27 18.59
C VAL A 271 -4.01 -4.53 17.76
N ALA A 272 -5.26 -4.77 17.37
CA ALA A 272 -5.60 -5.89 16.49
C ALA A 272 -4.89 -5.80 15.13
N GLY A 273 -4.78 -4.60 14.55
CA GLY A 273 -4.04 -4.33 13.32
C GLY A 273 -2.54 -4.66 13.46
N VAL A 274 -1.89 -4.20 14.53
CA VAL A 274 -0.48 -4.48 14.82
C VAL A 274 -0.25 -5.97 15.06
N LEU A 275 -1.10 -6.63 15.86
CA LEU A 275 -1.02 -8.08 16.08
C LEU A 275 -1.20 -8.87 14.78
N GLN A 276 -2.13 -8.43 13.92
CA GLN A 276 -2.33 -9.02 12.60
C GLN A 276 -1.06 -8.86 11.75
N ALA A 277 -0.43 -7.67 11.76
CA ALA A 277 0.81 -7.42 11.02
C ALA A 277 1.97 -8.30 11.53
N ILE A 278 2.14 -8.42 12.86
CA ILE A 278 3.13 -9.32 13.48
C ILE A 278 2.88 -10.77 13.03
N ALA A 279 1.64 -11.24 13.10
CA ALA A 279 1.29 -12.61 12.71
C ALA A 279 1.58 -12.89 11.23
N ILE A 280 1.24 -11.96 10.33
CA ILE A 280 1.55 -12.07 8.89
C ILE A 280 3.06 -12.13 8.66
N ASN A 281 3.83 -11.27 9.33
CA ASN A 281 5.28 -11.22 9.18
C ASN A 281 5.97 -12.48 9.75
N ALA A 282 5.46 -13.00 10.87
CA ALA A 282 5.91 -14.28 11.44
C ALA A 282 5.59 -15.45 10.50
N LEU A 283 4.39 -15.46 9.91
CA LEU A 283 3.96 -16.49 8.96
C LEU A 283 4.79 -16.46 7.67
N PHE A 284 5.13 -15.26 7.17
CA PHE A 284 6.02 -15.10 6.04
C PHE A 284 7.42 -15.65 6.35
N GLN A 285 8.06 -15.15 7.41
CA GLN A 285 9.43 -15.54 7.78
C GLN A 285 9.53 -17.01 8.14
N GLY A 286 8.63 -17.51 8.98
CA GLY A 286 8.59 -18.91 9.39
C GLY A 286 8.35 -19.85 8.21
N GLY A 287 7.43 -19.50 7.30
CA GLY A 287 7.18 -20.33 6.13
C GLY A 287 8.35 -20.35 5.15
N VAL A 288 8.97 -19.19 4.86
CA VAL A 288 10.18 -19.13 4.02
C VAL A 288 11.34 -19.91 4.65
N TYR A 289 11.54 -19.78 5.95
CA TYR A 289 12.57 -20.52 6.69
C TYR A 289 12.36 -22.03 6.63
N LEU A 290 11.15 -22.51 6.95
CA LEU A 290 10.84 -23.94 6.97
C LEU A 290 10.89 -24.57 5.57
N LEU A 291 10.37 -23.88 4.55
CA LEU A 291 10.41 -24.36 3.16
C LEU A 291 11.83 -24.38 2.60
N GLY A 292 12.73 -23.57 3.16
CA GLY A 292 14.16 -23.59 2.84
C GLY A 292 14.86 -24.93 3.03
N PHE A 293 14.34 -25.81 3.89
CA PHE A 293 14.90 -27.14 4.14
C PHE A 293 14.38 -28.20 3.15
N VAL A 294 13.37 -27.88 2.33
CA VAL A 294 12.78 -28.84 1.38
C VAL A 294 13.70 -28.99 0.16
N GLY A 295 14.00 -30.23 -0.21
CA GLY A 295 14.84 -30.55 -1.38
C GLY A 295 16.35 -30.45 -1.13
N GLY A 296 16.77 -30.30 0.13
CA GLY A 296 18.16 -30.14 0.52
C GLY A 296 18.59 -28.67 0.62
N HIS A 297 19.74 -28.46 1.28
CA HIS A 297 20.29 -27.15 1.64
C HIS A 297 20.54 -26.26 0.40
N GLY A 298 20.07 -25.01 0.45
CA GLY A 298 20.24 -24.06 -0.64
C GLY A 298 19.62 -24.51 -1.98
N SER A 299 18.73 -25.51 -1.95
CA SER A 299 18.13 -26.05 -3.16
C SER A 299 17.26 -25.01 -3.85
N THR A 300 17.22 -25.09 -5.17
CA THR A 300 16.30 -24.31 -6.00
C THR A 300 14.85 -24.59 -5.62
N ILE A 301 14.54 -25.81 -5.19
CA ILE A 301 13.18 -26.24 -4.80
C ILE A 301 12.71 -25.46 -3.57
N GLY A 302 13.51 -25.41 -2.49
CA GLY A 302 13.16 -24.65 -1.29
C GLY A 302 12.96 -23.17 -1.57
N ALA A 303 13.83 -22.58 -2.41
CA ALA A 303 13.71 -21.18 -2.81
C ALA A 303 12.43 -20.90 -3.63
N VAL A 304 12.08 -21.78 -4.58
CA VAL A 304 10.85 -21.69 -5.36
C VAL A 304 9.62 -21.85 -4.47
N LEU A 305 9.64 -22.78 -3.53
CA LEU A 305 8.55 -22.95 -2.55
C LEU A 305 8.38 -21.72 -1.67
N GLY A 306 9.47 -21.08 -1.26
CA GLY A 306 9.43 -19.79 -0.55
C GLY A 306 8.75 -18.68 -1.36
N VAL A 307 9.04 -18.60 -2.66
CA VAL A 307 8.35 -17.68 -3.60
C VAL A 307 6.86 -18.00 -3.68
N VAL A 308 6.49 -19.27 -3.87
CA VAL A 308 5.08 -19.69 -3.96
C VAL A 308 4.34 -19.37 -2.67
N TRP A 309 4.93 -19.67 -1.51
CA TRP A 309 4.38 -19.33 -0.20
C TRP A 309 4.17 -17.82 -0.03
N GLY A 310 5.20 -17.04 -0.38
CA GLY A 310 5.12 -15.59 -0.35
C GLY A 310 4.01 -15.03 -1.25
N LEU A 311 3.84 -15.57 -2.46
CA LEU A 311 2.77 -15.18 -3.38
C LEU A 311 1.38 -15.55 -2.85
N LEU A 312 1.22 -16.72 -2.25
CA LEU A 312 -0.06 -17.14 -1.63
C LEU A 312 -0.43 -16.21 -0.48
N LEU A 313 0.53 -15.93 0.41
CA LEU A 313 0.34 -15.03 1.54
C LEU A 313 0.04 -13.59 1.08
N LEU A 314 0.77 -13.10 0.07
CA LEU A 314 0.53 -11.81 -0.54
C LEU A 314 -0.87 -11.76 -1.18
N GLY A 315 -1.30 -12.79 -1.90
CA GLY A 315 -2.64 -12.86 -2.49
C GLY A 315 -3.75 -12.75 -1.45
N ALA A 316 -3.63 -13.50 -0.34
CA ALA A 316 -4.55 -13.41 0.79
C ALA A 316 -4.55 -12.02 1.44
N LEU A 317 -3.36 -11.43 1.63
CA LEU A 317 -3.20 -10.10 2.20
C LEU A 317 -3.82 -9.02 1.31
N ILE A 318 -3.68 -9.12 -0.01
CA ILE A 318 -4.27 -8.18 -0.97
C ILE A 318 -5.80 -8.21 -0.91
N ILE A 319 -6.41 -9.39 -0.82
CA ILE A 319 -7.87 -9.51 -0.62
C ILE A 319 -8.27 -8.89 0.71
N ARG A 320 -7.50 -9.13 1.78
CA ARG A 320 -7.75 -8.54 3.11
C ARG A 320 -7.69 -7.03 3.07
N VAL A 321 -6.64 -6.44 2.46
CA VAL A 321 -6.49 -4.99 2.33
C VAL A 321 -7.67 -4.39 1.58
N ARG A 322 -8.04 -4.95 0.43
CA ARG A 322 -9.21 -4.46 -0.33
C ARG A 322 -10.48 -4.50 0.51
N THR A 323 -10.71 -5.57 1.25
CA THR A 323 -11.91 -5.74 2.07
C THR A 323 -11.96 -4.72 3.20
N VAL A 324 -10.84 -4.50 3.90
CA VAL A 324 -10.75 -3.53 5.00
C VAL A 324 -10.92 -2.11 4.48
N LEU A 325 -10.20 -1.72 3.42
CA LEU A 325 -10.33 -0.38 2.83
C LEU A 325 -11.72 -0.15 2.25
N HIS A 326 -12.33 -1.17 1.63
CA HIS A 326 -13.69 -1.06 1.10
C HIS A 326 -14.72 -0.77 2.19
N LYS A 327 -14.69 -1.58 3.26
CA LYS A 327 -15.60 -1.41 4.40
C LYS A 327 -15.34 -0.10 5.12
N GLY A 328 -14.07 0.24 5.34
CA GLY A 328 -13.68 1.49 5.98
C GLY A 328 -14.18 2.71 5.22
N LEU A 329 -14.04 2.75 3.89
CA LEU A 329 -14.56 3.86 3.08
C LEU A 329 -16.09 3.96 3.11
N LEU A 330 -16.81 2.84 3.16
CA LEU A 330 -18.27 2.83 3.27
C LEU A 330 -18.76 3.24 4.65
N GLU A 331 -18.11 2.75 5.72
CA GLU A 331 -18.43 3.10 7.11
C GLU A 331 -18.15 4.58 7.38
N ALA A 332 -16.99 5.06 6.94
CA ALA A 332 -16.61 6.48 7.01
C ALA A 332 -17.63 7.40 6.34
N ALA A 333 -18.18 6.96 5.20
CA ALA A 333 -19.19 7.71 4.46
C ALA A 333 -20.59 7.66 5.09
N LEU A 334 -20.92 6.57 5.78
CA LEU A 334 -22.13 6.50 6.58
C LEU A 334 -22.05 7.43 7.80
N GLU A 335 -20.89 7.49 8.44
CA GLU A 335 -20.64 8.38 9.57
C GLU A 335 -20.70 9.86 9.16
N SER A 336 -20.12 10.23 8.01
CA SER A 336 -20.26 11.59 7.48
C SER A 336 -21.71 11.90 7.09
N ALA A 337 -22.41 10.97 6.44
CA ALA A 337 -23.83 11.16 6.11
C ALA A 337 -24.68 11.40 7.38
N ALA A 338 -24.43 10.64 8.47
CA ALA A 338 -25.12 10.80 9.73
C ALA A 338 -24.81 12.14 10.44
N ARG A 339 -23.62 12.72 10.20
CA ARG A 339 -23.18 14.02 10.74
C ARG A 339 -23.58 15.22 9.89
N GLY A 340 -24.41 15.03 8.85
CA GLY A 340 -24.90 16.11 8.00
C GLY A 340 -24.14 16.31 6.69
N GLY A 341 -23.37 15.31 6.24
CA GLY A 341 -22.60 15.35 4.98
C GLY A 341 -21.14 15.71 5.19
N SER A 342 -20.30 15.48 4.18
CA SER A 342 -18.87 15.79 4.24
C SER A 342 -18.54 17.13 3.58
N ASN A 343 -17.41 17.73 3.97
CA ASN A 343 -16.89 18.94 3.30
C ASN A 343 -15.95 18.60 2.13
N HIS A 344 -15.92 17.35 1.67
CA HIS A 344 -14.96 16.92 0.64
C HIS A 344 -15.33 17.40 -0.78
N ALA A 345 -16.58 17.79 -1.00
CA ALA A 345 -17.08 18.35 -2.25
C ALA A 345 -17.91 19.62 -1.98
N SER A 346 -17.31 20.60 -1.29
CA SER A 346 -17.98 21.84 -0.86
C SER A 346 -17.76 23.05 -1.78
N GLY A 347 -17.08 22.89 -2.93
CA GLY A 347 -16.88 23.97 -3.91
C GLY A 347 -17.94 23.99 -5.02
N ASP A 348 -18.15 25.15 -5.64
CA ASP A 348 -19.25 25.42 -6.58
C ASP A 348 -19.34 24.45 -7.77
N LEU A 349 -18.23 23.83 -8.21
CA LEU A 349 -18.21 22.77 -9.23
C LEU A 349 -17.01 21.83 -9.03
N ALA A 350 -17.19 20.78 -8.24
CA ALA A 350 -16.21 19.71 -8.06
C ALA A 350 -16.40 18.62 -9.15
N PHE A 351 -15.32 18.09 -9.73
CA PHE A 351 -15.41 16.99 -10.70
C PHE A 351 -14.80 15.69 -10.15
N CYS A 352 -15.40 14.55 -10.52
CA CYS A 352 -14.82 13.25 -10.23
C CYS A 352 -13.55 13.05 -11.07
N SER A 353 -12.40 12.84 -10.43
CA SER A 353 -11.10 12.64 -11.11
C SER A 353 -11.03 11.41 -12.03
N ARG A 354 -12.07 10.59 -12.04
CA ARG A 354 -12.14 9.31 -12.75
C ARG A 354 -13.06 9.32 -13.95
N CYS A 355 -14.32 9.71 -13.76
CA CYS A 355 -15.31 9.74 -14.84
C CYS A 355 -15.68 11.16 -15.25
N GLU A 356 -15.03 12.17 -14.67
CA GLU A 356 -15.16 13.59 -15.01
C GLU A 356 -16.59 14.13 -14.87
N MET A 357 -17.48 13.38 -14.21
CA MET A 357 -18.83 13.84 -13.89
C MET A 357 -18.78 14.81 -12.71
N PRO A 358 -19.66 15.83 -12.69
CA PRO A 358 -19.77 16.75 -11.57
C PRO A 358 -20.18 15.98 -10.31
N LEU A 359 -19.47 16.27 -9.22
CA LEU A 359 -19.79 15.81 -7.88
C LEU A 359 -20.91 16.68 -7.31
N LEU A 360 -21.83 16.03 -6.61
CA LEU A 360 -22.88 16.75 -5.88
C LEU A 360 -22.26 17.43 -4.65
N PRO A 361 -22.85 18.55 -4.17
CA PRO A 361 -22.41 19.18 -2.93
C PRO A 361 -22.38 18.17 -1.78
N HIS A 362 -21.33 18.25 -0.96
CA HIS A 362 -21.16 17.38 0.21
C HIS A 362 -21.17 15.86 -0.08
N SER A 363 -20.75 15.47 -1.30
CA SER A 363 -20.64 14.07 -1.69
C SER A 363 -19.35 13.39 -1.22
N ASP A 364 -19.52 12.18 -0.68
CA ASP A 364 -18.43 11.24 -0.36
C ASP A 364 -18.17 10.26 -1.50
N PHE A 365 -19.13 10.12 -2.43
CA PHE A 365 -19.07 9.25 -3.59
C PHE A 365 -19.58 9.93 -4.85
N CYS A 366 -18.98 9.60 -5.99
CA CYS A 366 -19.52 9.99 -7.29
C CYS A 366 -20.84 9.24 -7.57
N SER A 367 -21.91 9.98 -7.84
CA SER A 367 -23.24 9.42 -8.13
C SER A 367 -23.31 8.59 -9.43
N ALA A 368 -22.39 8.82 -10.37
CA ALA A 368 -22.34 8.13 -11.66
C ALA A 368 -21.50 6.85 -11.61
N CYS A 369 -20.20 6.97 -11.25
CA CYS A 369 -19.28 5.83 -11.27
C CYS A 369 -19.12 5.15 -9.90
N GLY A 370 -19.51 5.79 -8.79
CA GLY A 370 -19.40 5.22 -7.45
C GLY A 370 -18.01 5.35 -6.82
N ASN A 371 -17.09 6.13 -7.38
CA ASN A 371 -15.75 6.30 -6.81
C ASN A 371 -15.82 7.13 -5.52
N SER A 372 -15.19 6.67 -4.43
CA SER A 372 -15.12 7.45 -3.19
C SER A 372 -14.21 8.67 -3.37
N VAL A 373 -14.67 9.84 -2.94
CA VAL A 373 -13.91 11.09 -2.97
C VAL A 373 -12.71 11.02 -2.01
N ARG A 374 -12.83 10.28 -0.90
CA ARG A 374 -11.72 10.06 0.05
C ARG A 374 -10.58 9.20 -0.51
N ALA A 375 -10.86 8.35 -1.50
CA ALA A 375 -9.83 7.61 -2.22
C ALA A 375 -9.24 8.41 -3.39
N VAL A 376 -9.44 9.72 -3.46
CA VAL A 376 -8.78 10.64 -4.38
C VAL A 376 -7.88 11.55 -3.53
N PRO A 377 -6.68 11.94 -4.02
CA PRO A 377 -5.83 12.88 -3.30
C PRO A 377 -6.55 14.17 -2.94
N LYS A 378 -6.22 14.73 -1.77
CA LYS A 378 -6.87 15.93 -1.21
C LYS A 378 -6.83 17.11 -2.19
N SER A 379 -5.71 17.32 -2.88
CA SER A 379 -5.55 18.32 -3.95
C SER A 379 -6.50 18.16 -5.15
N ALA A 380 -7.01 16.96 -5.38
CA ALA A 380 -7.97 16.66 -6.43
C ALA A 380 -9.41 16.46 -5.91
N ARG A 381 -9.65 16.58 -4.60
CA ARG A 381 -11.00 16.61 -4.01
C ARG A 381 -11.58 17.99 -4.32
N GLY A 382 -12.47 18.04 -5.30
CA GLY A 382 -13.15 19.29 -5.65
C GLY A 382 -12.32 20.28 -6.45
N VAL A 383 -11.54 19.80 -7.44
CA VAL A 383 -10.98 20.66 -8.48
C VAL A 383 -12.13 21.48 -9.09
N THR A 384 -12.20 22.74 -8.70
CA THR A 384 -12.97 23.77 -9.40
C THR A 384 -12.44 23.82 -10.82
N ALA A 385 -13.32 23.75 -11.82
CA ALA A 385 -12.92 24.05 -13.19
C ALA A 385 -12.06 25.33 -13.18
N PRO A 386 -10.93 25.38 -13.89
CA PRO A 386 -10.24 26.65 -14.07
C PRO A 386 -11.28 27.62 -14.60
N ALA A 387 -11.51 28.72 -13.89
CA ALA A 387 -12.42 29.76 -14.34
C ALA A 387 -12.05 30.05 -15.79
N ALA A 388 -12.96 29.74 -16.72
CA ALA A 388 -12.79 30.11 -18.10
C ALA A 388 -12.41 31.59 -18.11
N ALA A 389 -11.24 31.91 -18.64
CA ALA A 389 -10.73 33.26 -18.72
C ALA A 389 -11.88 34.17 -19.22
N GLY A 390 -12.32 35.07 -18.34
CA GLY A 390 -13.41 36.00 -18.64
C GLY A 390 -13.07 36.80 -19.89
N GLY A 391 -14.02 36.84 -20.82
CA GLY A 391 -13.84 37.56 -22.07
C GLY A 391 -14.98 37.37 -23.07
N TYR A 392 -16.23 37.42 -22.61
CA TYR A 392 -17.34 37.81 -23.47
C TYR A 392 -18.20 38.82 -22.71
N ASP A 393 -17.77 40.08 -22.77
CA ASP A 393 -18.61 41.22 -22.45
C ASP A 393 -19.78 41.24 -23.42
N ALA A 394 -20.94 40.76 -22.97
CA ALA A 394 -22.21 41.09 -23.56
C ALA A 394 -22.59 42.51 -23.14
N THR A 395 -22.01 43.53 -23.78
CA THR A 395 -22.52 44.89 -23.68
C THR A 395 -23.83 44.98 -24.44
N THR A 396 -24.93 44.91 -23.69
CA THR A 396 -26.24 45.42 -24.06
C THR A 396 -26.13 46.91 -24.42
N GLY A 397 -26.25 47.22 -25.70
CA GLY A 397 -26.43 48.59 -26.18
C GLY A 397 -27.92 48.92 -26.25
N GLU A 398 -28.45 49.58 -25.22
CA GLU A 398 -29.69 50.36 -25.28
C GLU A 398 -29.42 51.77 -24.74
N THR A 399 -29.39 52.71 -25.70
CA THR A 399 -29.95 54.07 -25.67
C THR A 399 -29.80 54.96 -24.42
N GLN A 400 -29.12 56.10 -24.59
CA GLN A 400 -29.62 57.42 -24.18
C GLN A 400 -28.83 58.58 -24.82
N ALA A 401 -29.59 59.59 -25.27
CA ALA A 401 -29.26 60.90 -25.85
C ALA A 401 -28.94 60.96 -27.35
#